data_AF-A0A842Y4X5-F1
#
_entry.id   AF-A0A842Y4X5-F1
#
_cell.length_a   1.000
_cell.length_b   1.000
_cell.length_c   1.000
_cell.angle_alpha   90.00
_cell.angle_beta   90.00
_cell.angle_gamma   90.00
#
_symmetry.space_group_name_H-M   'P 1'
#
loop_
_entity.id
_entity.type
_entity.pdbx_description
1 polymer ?
#
loop_
_entity_poly.entity_id
_entity_poly.type
_entity_poly.pdbx_seq_one_letter_code
_entity_poly.pdbx_strand_id
1 'polypeptide(L)'
;MKLDNLKIISREIGNLLLIVCALSFLSISISFIFNEYRAALGLLATSLLSGIAGLLLKVISRDANDLKLKHAMAISSIAWLVIPLFSALPYIIVEGMSPLNSFFEAVSGWTGTGLSMIVAPSNLTHTIQFWRSLTQWVGGVGVIVLMLSIITRPGTIMFYLYRAEGREERIFPHIMDTVRMIWWIYLILTFISILILLAAGCRGGIQLIMPWSP
;
A
#
# COMPACT_ATOMS: atom_id res chain seq x y z
N MET A 1 11.50 -21.05 -16.90
CA MET A 1 11.86 -19.64 -16.67
C MET A 1 13.33 -19.61 -16.24
N LYS A 2 14.23 -18.85 -16.92
CA LYS A 2 15.66 -18.81 -16.54
C LYS A 2 15.82 -18.34 -15.09
N LEU A 3 16.71 -18.96 -14.32
CA LEU A 3 16.95 -18.67 -12.89
C LEU A 3 17.15 -17.17 -12.63
N ASP A 4 17.83 -16.47 -13.54
CA ASP A 4 18.10 -15.03 -13.43
C ASP A 4 16.84 -14.19 -13.43
N ASN A 5 15.80 -14.61 -14.15
CA ASN A 5 14.52 -13.91 -14.18
C ASN A 5 13.78 -14.02 -12.84
N LEU A 6 13.92 -15.15 -12.15
CA LEU A 6 13.30 -15.37 -10.83
C LEU A 6 13.97 -14.49 -9.79
N LYS A 7 15.30 -14.38 -9.81
CA LYS A 7 16.06 -13.50 -8.91
C LYS A 7 15.59 -12.05 -9.00
N ILE A 8 15.39 -11.51 -10.20
CA ILE A 8 14.89 -10.12 -10.38
C ILE A 8 13.53 -9.94 -9.69
N ILE A 9 12.60 -10.87 -9.91
CA ILE A 9 11.26 -10.79 -9.34
C ILE A 9 11.32 -10.93 -7.81
N SER A 10 12.08 -11.91 -7.31
CA SER A 10 12.27 -12.13 -5.88
C SER A 10 12.86 -10.91 -5.18
N ARG A 11 13.85 -10.23 -5.79
CA ARG A 11 14.44 -8.99 -5.24
C ARG A 11 13.38 -7.91 -5.04
N GLU A 12 12.56 -7.66 -6.06
CA GLU A 12 11.55 -6.60 -5.98
C GLU A 12 10.37 -6.95 -5.07
N ILE A 13 9.93 -8.20 -5.06
CA ILE A 13 8.96 -8.68 -4.06
C ILE A 13 9.54 -8.53 -2.65
N GLY A 14 10.83 -8.80 -2.47
CA GLY A 14 11.51 -8.57 -1.20
C GLY A 14 11.48 -7.10 -0.77
N ASN A 15 11.76 -6.17 -1.69
CA ASN A 15 11.65 -4.73 -1.42
C ASN A 15 10.21 -4.33 -1.01
N LEU A 16 9.19 -4.86 -1.67
CA LEU A 16 7.78 -4.60 -1.32
C LEU A 16 7.42 -5.14 0.07
N LEU A 17 7.93 -6.32 0.45
CA LEU A 17 7.75 -6.87 1.80
C LEU A 17 8.43 -6.02 2.88
N LEU A 18 9.57 -5.40 2.57
CA LEU A 18 10.21 -4.45 3.49
C LEU A 18 9.36 -3.19 3.71
N ILE A 19 8.58 -2.76 2.71
CA ILE A 19 7.61 -1.67 2.89
C ILE A 19 6.50 -2.11 3.85
N VAL A 20 5.96 -3.33 3.70
CA VAL A 20 4.98 -3.90 4.66
C VAL A 20 5.56 -3.96 6.07
N CYS A 21 6.83 -4.37 6.20
CA CYS A 21 7.55 -4.38 7.47
C CYS A 21 7.62 -2.99 8.11
N ALA A 22 8.01 -1.98 7.35
CA ALA A 22 8.10 -0.60 7.83
C ALA A 22 6.73 -0.02 8.23
N LEU A 23 5.70 -0.25 7.42
CA LEU A 23 4.34 0.23 7.70
C LEU A 23 3.75 -0.44 8.94
N SER A 24 3.87 -1.77 9.06
CA SER A 24 3.38 -2.50 10.23
C SER A 24 4.15 -2.11 11.49
N PHE A 25 5.46 -1.89 11.40
CA PHE A 25 6.27 -1.38 12.50
C PHE A 25 5.82 0.02 12.94
N LEU A 26 5.56 0.92 12.00
CA LEU A 26 5.03 2.25 12.29
C LEU A 26 3.69 2.16 13.04
N SER A 27 2.79 1.26 12.61
CA SER A 27 1.48 1.07 13.25
C SER A 27 1.55 0.56 14.70
N ILE A 28 2.66 -0.06 15.12
CA ILE A 28 2.83 -0.50 16.52
C ILE A 28 2.81 0.69 17.49
N SER A 29 3.29 1.87 17.05
CA SER A 29 3.27 3.08 17.87
C SER A 29 1.85 3.43 18.34
N ILE A 30 0.84 3.18 17.50
CA ILE A 30 -0.57 3.40 17.83
C ILE A 30 -1.02 2.47 18.95
N SER A 31 -0.62 1.19 18.92
CA SER A 31 -0.97 0.25 19.98
C SER A 31 -0.49 0.67 21.36
N PHE A 32 0.68 1.30 21.44
CA PHE A 32 1.19 1.81 22.71
C PHE A 32 0.41 3.02 23.23
N ILE A 33 -0.08 3.88 22.33
CA ILE A 33 -0.91 5.05 22.70
C ILE A 33 -2.24 4.59 23.33
N PHE A 34 -2.84 3.51 22.79
CA PHE A 34 -4.13 2.99 23.25
C PHE A 34 -4.05 1.83 24.25
N ASN A 35 -2.83 1.45 24.68
CA ASN A 35 -2.59 0.28 25.54
C ASN A 35 -3.12 -1.06 24.96
N GLU A 36 -3.10 -1.19 23.64
CA GLU A 36 -3.59 -2.36 22.90
C GLU A 36 -2.47 -3.37 22.62
N TYR A 37 -1.90 -3.97 23.67
CA TYR A 37 -0.72 -4.84 23.58
C TYR A 37 -0.91 -6.07 22.67
N ARG A 38 -2.13 -6.61 22.57
CA ARG A 38 -2.44 -7.71 21.63
C ARG A 38 -2.26 -7.26 20.18
N ALA A 39 -2.68 -6.03 19.86
CA ALA A 39 -2.53 -5.47 18.52
C ALA A 39 -1.05 -5.20 18.19
N ALA A 40 -0.27 -4.74 19.17
CA ALA A 40 1.17 -4.60 19.04
C ALA A 40 1.86 -5.93 18.69
N LEU A 41 1.47 -7.03 19.34
CA LEU A 41 2.02 -8.36 19.04
C LEU A 41 1.66 -8.84 17.63
N GLY A 42 0.41 -8.63 17.19
CA GLY A 42 -0.01 -8.98 15.84
C GLY A 42 0.78 -8.23 14.77
N LEU A 43 0.94 -6.92 14.94
CA LEU A 43 1.73 -6.09 14.02
C LEU A 43 3.23 -6.36 14.09
N LEU A 44 3.77 -6.67 15.26
CA LEU A 44 5.17 -7.08 15.42
C LEU A 44 5.43 -8.38 14.66
N ALA A 45 4.52 -9.36 14.77
CA ALA A 45 4.62 -10.61 14.00
C ALA A 45 4.56 -10.32 12.49
N THR A 46 3.66 -9.45 12.04
CA THR A 46 3.61 -9.01 10.64
C THR A 46 4.92 -8.36 10.19
N SER A 47 5.46 -7.45 10.99
CA SER A 47 6.69 -6.72 10.69
C SER A 47 7.89 -7.66 10.61
N LEU A 48 8.05 -8.55 11.59
CA LEU A 48 9.14 -9.53 11.61
C LEU A 48 9.04 -10.53 10.45
N LEU A 49 7.86 -11.11 10.21
CA LEU A 49 7.70 -12.13 9.16
C LEU A 49 7.90 -11.52 7.77
N SER A 50 7.30 -10.36 7.49
CA SER A 50 7.50 -9.66 6.21
C SER A 50 8.94 -9.14 6.08
N GLY A 51 9.54 -8.65 7.16
CA GLY A 51 10.92 -8.18 7.19
C GLY A 51 11.92 -9.30 6.91
N ILE A 52 11.81 -10.44 7.62
CA ILE A 52 12.68 -11.61 7.42
C ILE A 52 12.50 -12.14 5.99
N ALA A 53 11.26 -12.36 5.54
CA ALA A 53 11.01 -12.82 4.18
C ALA A 53 11.57 -11.84 3.13
N GLY A 54 11.37 -10.54 3.33
CA GLY A 54 11.85 -9.49 2.44
C GLY A 54 13.38 -9.43 2.35
N LEU A 55 14.06 -9.47 3.51
CA LEU A 55 15.52 -9.51 3.57
C LEU A 55 16.08 -10.79 2.95
N LEU A 56 15.51 -11.96 3.25
CA LEU A 56 15.96 -13.23 2.66
C LEU A 56 15.85 -13.22 1.13
N LEU A 57 14.70 -12.80 0.59
CA LEU A 57 14.51 -12.70 -0.85
C LEU A 57 15.51 -11.73 -1.50
N LYS A 58 15.80 -10.61 -0.84
CA LYS A 58 16.78 -9.62 -1.31
C LYS A 58 18.21 -10.16 -1.28
N VAL A 59 18.60 -10.87 -0.22
CA VAL A 59 19.94 -11.45 -0.08
C VAL A 59 20.17 -12.56 -1.11
N ILE A 60 19.21 -13.48 -1.28
CA ILE A 60 19.28 -14.57 -2.26
C ILE A 60 19.34 -14.04 -3.70
N SER A 61 18.79 -12.84 -3.92
CA SER A 61 18.64 -12.24 -5.24
C SER A 61 19.54 -11.02 -5.47
N ARG A 62 20.60 -10.85 -4.68
CA ARG A 62 21.48 -9.67 -4.75
C ARG A 62 22.12 -9.46 -6.13
N ASP A 63 22.47 -10.56 -6.79
CA ASP A 63 23.15 -10.58 -8.09
C ASP A 63 22.15 -10.55 -9.28
N ALA A 64 20.95 -10.03 -9.05
CA ALA A 64 19.92 -9.94 -10.09
C ALA A 64 20.25 -8.84 -11.11
N ASN A 65 20.08 -9.17 -12.39
CA ASN A 65 20.23 -8.24 -13.51
C ASN A 65 19.19 -7.11 -13.48
N ASP A 66 19.27 -6.22 -14.47
CA ASP A 66 18.34 -5.09 -14.60
C ASP A 66 16.89 -5.52 -14.85
N LEU A 67 15.98 -4.78 -14.24
CA LEU A 67 14.54 -4.94 -14.39
C LEU A 67 14.12 -4.60 -15.82
N LYS A 68 13.34 -5.51 -16.43
CA LYS A 68 12.74 -5.36 -17.77
C LYS A 68 11.22 -5.38 -17.64
N LEU A 69 10.50 -4.87 -18.64
CA LEU A 69 9.03 -4.76 -18.64
C LEU A 69 8.33 -6.09 -18.29
N LYS A 70 8.78 -7.22 -18.85
CA LYS A 70 8.23 -8.55 -18.53
C LYS A 70 8.35 -8.94 -17.05
N HIS A 71 9.41 -8.49 -16.38
CA HIS A 71 9.61 -8.71 -14.94
C HIS A 71 8.65 -7.84 -14.15
N ALA A 72 8.51 -6.57 -14.52
CA ALA A 72 7.56 -5.64 -13.90
C ALA A 72 6.11 -6.15 -13.96
N MET A 73 5.70 -6.73 -15.09
CA MET A 73 4.37 -7.35 -15.23
C MET A 73 4.18 -8.53 -14.26
N ALA A 74 5.17 -9.43 -14.18
CA ALA A 74 5.11 -10.56 -13.25
C ALA A 74 5.13 -10.12 -11.78
N ILE A 75 5.99 -9.14 -11.44
CA ILE A 75 6.06 -8.55 -10.09
C ILE A 75 4.71 -7.97 -9.70
N SER A 76 4.06 -7.22 -10.58
CA SER A 76 2.73 -6.66 -10.32
C SER A 76 1.75 -7.76 -9.92
N SER A 77 1.58 -8.81 -10.74
CA SER A 77 0.65 -9.90 -10.45
C SER A 77 0.97 -10.65 -9.14
N ILE A 78 2.25 -10.88 -8.84
CA ILE A 78 2.67 -11.61 -7.63
C ILE A 78 2.53 -10.72 -6.38
N ALA A 79 2.87 -9.44 -6.48
CA ALA A 79 2.80 -8.48 -5.37
C ALA A 79 1.37 -8.35 -4.83
N TRP A 80 0.36 -8.32 -5.71
CA TRP A 80 -1.05 -8.28 -5.34
C TRP A 80 -1.54 -9.50 -4.56
N LEU A 81 -0.79 -10.61 -4.58
CA LEU A 81 -1.09 -11.80 -3.79
C LEU A 81 -0.22 -11.86 -2.52
N VAL A 82 1.06 -11.58 -2.66
CA VAL A 82 2.04 -11.72 -1.58
C VAL A 82 1.88 -10.61 -0.53
N ILE A 83 1.69 -9.35 -0.92
CA ILE A 83 1.57 -8.24 0.03
C ILE A 83 0.35 -8.41 0.96
N PRO A 84 -0.87 -8.71 0.46
CA PRO A 84 -2.02 -8.95 1.31
C PRO A 84 -1.87 -10.18 2.20
N LEU A 85 -1.14 -11.22 1.76
CA LEU A 85 -0.91 -12.42 2.55
C LEU A 85 -0.21 -12.11 3.88
N PHE A 86 0.84 -11.28 3.87
CA PHE A 86 1.50 -10.85 5.11
C PHE A 86 0.65 -9.83 5.87
N SER A 87 -0.03 -8.94 5.15
CA SER A 87 -0.85 -7.88 5.74
C SER A 87 -2.14 -8.37 6.39
N ALA A 88 -2.52 -9.64 6.16
CA ALA A 88 -3.66 -10.31 6.77
C ALA A 88 -3.38 -10.81 8.19
N LEU A 89 -2.10 -10.98 8.56
CA LEU A 89 -1.68 -11.50 9.87
C LEU A 89 -2.26 -10.76 11.09
N PRO A 90 -2.33 -9.42 11.14
CA PRO A 90 -2.86 -8.75 12.33
C PRO A 90 -4.36 -9.02 12.50
N TYR A 91 -5.13 -9.19 11.41
CA TYR A 91 -6.56 -9.59 11.51
C TYR A 91 -6.74 -11.00 12.06
N ILE A 92 -5.83 -11.92 11.73
CA ILE A 92 -5.85 -13.31 12.24
C ILE A 92 -5.47 -13.34 13.72
N ILE A 93 -4.36 -12.68 14.08
CA ILE A 93 -3.75 -12.79 15.40
C ILE A 93 -4.52 -11.97 16.45
N VAL A 94 -5.02 -10.80 16.08
CA VAL A 94 -5.61 -9.82 17.00
C VAL A 94 -7.11 -10.02 17.10
N GLU A 95 -7.79 -10.10 15.95
CA GLU A 95 -9.25 -10.15 15.86
C GLU A 95 -9.79 -11.59 15.69
N GLY A 96 -8.92 -12.59 15.56
CA GLY A 96 -9.32 -14.00 15.44
C GLY A 96 -10.09 -14.32 14.15
N MET A 97 -9.94 -13.49 13.12
CA MET A 97 -10.65 -13.66 11.86
C MET A 97 -10.17 -14.92 11.12
N SER A 98 -11.06 -15.55 10.34
CA SER A 98 -10.67 -16.67 9.48
C SER A 98 -9.58 -16.23 8.49
N PRO A 99 -8.64 -17.10 8.09
CA PRO A 99 -7.59 -16.74 7.15
C PRO A 99 -8.11 -16.17 5.83
N LEU A 100 -9.23 -16.70 5.33
CA LEU A 100 -9.87 -16.22 4.10
C LEU A 100 -10.45 -14.81 4.26
N ASN A 101 -11.16 -14.56 5.36
CA ASN A 101 -11.74 -13.23 5.63
C ASN A 101 -10.64 -12.19 5.86
N SER A 102 -9.58 -12.59 6.57
CA SER A 102 -8.41 -11.74 6.83
C SER A 102 -7.66 -11.40 5.55
N PHE A 103 -7.49 -12.37 4.66
CA PHE A 103 -6.89 -12.15 3.35
C PHE A 103 -7.76 -11.24 2.49
N PHE A 104 -9.08 -11.46 2.47
CA PHE A 104 -10.01 -10.58 1.77
C PHE A 104 -9.91 -9.13 2.27
N GLU A 105 -9.91 -8.94 3.59
CA GLU A 105 -9.79 -7.61 4.20
C GLU A 105 -8.48 -6.92 3.80
N ALA A 106 -7.37 -7.66 3.84
CA ALA A 106 -6.07 -7.16 3.42
C ALA A 106 -6.04 -6.81 1.92
N VAL A 107 -6.59 -7.68 1.05
CA VAL A 107 -6.67 -7.41 -0.39
C VAL A 107 -7.45 -6.13 -0.63
N SER A 108 -8.65 -6.02 -0.04
CA SER A 108 -9.52 -4.87 -0.17
C SER A 108 -8.87 -3.55 0.26
N GLY A 109 -8.10 -3.58 1.36
CA GLY A 109 -7.30 -2.44 1.81
C GLY A 109 -6.25 -2.05 0.76
N TRP A 110 -5.36 -2.97 0.40
CA TRP A 110 -4.26 -2.68 -0.54
C TRP A 110 -4.72 -2.27 -1.94
N THR A 111 -5.87 -2.76 -2.41
CA THR A 111 -6.44 -2.37 -3.71
C THR A 111 -7.25 -1.08 -3.67
N GLY A 112 -7.54 -0.55 -2.47
CA GLY A 112 -8.43 0.60 -2.31
C GLY A 112 -9.90 0.28 -2.63
N THR A 113 -10.30 -1.00 -2.61
CA THR A 113 -11.67 -1.42 -2.94
C THR A 113 -12.66 -1.06 -1.84
N GLY A 114 -12.24 -1.09 -0.57
CA GLY A 114 -13.05 -0.63 0.56
C GLY A 114 -14.23 -1.55 0.93
N LEU A 115 -14.23 -2.79 0.46
CA LEU A 115 -15.15 -3.84 0.95
C LEU A 115 -14.64 -4.44 2.26
N SER A 116 -15.56 -4.88 3.13
CA SER A 116 -15.23 -5.35 4.48
C SER A 116 -15.89 -6.70 4.76
N MET A 117 -15.11 -7.65 5.28
CA MET A 117 -15.62 -8.90 5.89
C MET A 117 -15.81 -8.76 7.41
N ILE A 118 -15.44 -7.60 7.96
CA ILE A 118 -15.65 -7.26 9.36
C ILE A 118 -17.09 -6.78 9.53
N VAL A 119 -17.86 -7.50 10.36
CA VAL A 119 -19.30 -7.27 10.57
C VAL A 119 -19.55 -5.97 11.36
N ALA A 120 -18.77 -5.73 12.41
CA ALA A 120 -18.89 -4.56 13.27
C ALA A 120 -17.55 -3.82 13.40
N PRO A 121 -17.20 -2.94 12.42
CA PRO A 121 -15.95 -2.18 12.45
C PRO A 121 -15.75 -1.35 13.73
N SER A 122 -16.83 -0.92 14.38
CA SER A 122 -16.80 -0.17 15.65
C SER A 122 -16.19 -0.93 16.82
N ASN A 123 -16.16 -2.27 16.75
CA ASN A 123 -15.66 -3.11 17.83
C ASN A 123 -14.19 -3.49 17.66
N LEU A 124 -13.58 -3.10 16.53
CA LEU A 124 -12.16 -3.34 16.29
C LEU A 124 -11.32 -2.47 17.21
N THR A 125 -10.18 -3.01 17.61
CA THR A 125 -9.12 -2.23 18.26
C THR A 125 -8.71 -1.04 17.39
N HIS A 126 -8.40 0.09 18.03
CA HIS A 126 -8.03 1.33 17.36
C HIS A 126 -6.80 1.15 16.46
N THR A 127 -5.86 0.33 16.89
CA THR A 127 -4.69 -0.08 16.09
C THR A 127 -5.11 -0.76 14.79
N ILE A 128 -6.05 -1.71 14.84
CA ILE A 128 -6.46 -2.47 13.67
C ILE A 128 -7.28 -1.59 12.72
N GLN A 129 -8.11 -0.69 13.26
CA GLN A 129 -8.77 0.33 12.44
C GLN A 129 -7.75 1.21 11.72
N PHE A 130 -6.70 1.67 12.42
CA PHE A 130 -5.62 2.43 11.82
C PHE A 130 -4.88 1.64 10.74
N TRP A 131 -4.58 0.35 10.97
CA TRP A 131 -3.96 -0.53 9.97
C TRP A 131 -4.80 -0.65 8.69
N ARG A 132 -6.12 -0.80 8.83
CA ARG A 132 -7.06 -0.83 7.68
C ARG A 132 -6.99 0.46 6.88
N SER A 133 -7.11 1.60 7.55
CA SER A 133 -7.07 2.91 6.89
C SER A 133 -5.70 3.20 6.28
N LEU A 134 -4.60 2.80 6.93
CA LEU A 134 -3.25 2.97 6.42
C LEU A 134 -3.03 2.15 5.15
N THR A 135 -3.43 0.87 5.14
CA THR A 135 -3.31 0.02 3.94
C THR A 135 -4.16 0.53 2.79
N GLN A 136 -5.35 1.09 3.07
CA GLN A 136 -6.19 1.75 2.07
C GLN A 136 -5.59 3.06 1.54
N TRP A 137 -4.99 3.86 2.41
CA TRP A 137 -4.30 5.10 2.03
C TRP A 137 -3.09 4.79 1.13
N VAL A 138 -2.25 3.83 1.51
CA VAL A 138 -1.10 3.39 0.70
C VAL A 138 -1.58 2.75 -0.62
N GLY A 139 -2.62 1.93 -0.58
CA GLY A 139 -3.23 1.32 -1.77
C GLY A 139 -3.73 2.35 -2.77
N GLY A 140 -4.38 3.41 -2.28
CA GLY A 140 -4.84 4.55 -3.10
C GLY A 140 -3.69 5.22 -3.84
N VAL A 141 -2.56 5.48 -3.16
CA VAL A 141 -1.34 6.01 -3.80
C VAL A 141 -0.81 5.05 -4.88
N GLY A 142 -0.82 3.74 -4.60
CA GLY A 142 -0.41 2.72 -5.56
C GLY A 142 -1.23 2.72 -6.86
N VAL A 143 -2.56 2.81 -6.75
CA VAL A 143 -3.46 2.87 -7.91
C VAL A 143 -3.25 4.16 -8.72
N ILE A 144 -3.07 5.29 -8.05
CA ILE A 144 -2.78 6.58 -8.71
C ILE A 144 -1.51 6.49 -9.56
N VAL A 145 -0.41 5.97 -8.98
CA VAL A 145 0.87 5.83 -9.68
C VAL A 145 0.76 4.85 -10.85
N LEU A 146 0.00 3.76 -10.70
CA LEU A 146 -0.28 2.81 -11.78
C LEU A 146 -1.04 3.47 -12.94
N MET A 147 -2.10 4.21 -12.65
CA MET A 147 -2.90 4.91 -13.68
C MET A 147 -2.06 5.93 -14.43
N LEU A 148 -1.23 6.71 -13.73
CA LEU A 148 -0.27 7.63 -14.36
C LEU A 148 0.69 6.88 -15.28
N SER A 149 1.26 5.78 -14.80
CA SER A 149 2.21 4.97 -15.56
C SER A 149 1.60 4.36 -16.83
N ILE A 150 0.27 4.22 -16.92
CA ILE A 150 -0.45 3.77 -18.13
C ILE A 150 -0.66 4.95 -19.09
N ILE A 151 -1.13 6.08 -18.57
CA ILE A 151 -1.44 7.29 -19.37
C ILE A 151 -0.17 7.87 -19.98
N THR A 152 0.95 7.88 -19.26
CA THR A 152 2.21 8.50 -19.70
C THR A 152 3.05 7.58 -20.60
N ARG A 153 2.52 6.43 -21.05
CA ARG A 153 3.26 5.53 -21.95
C ARG A 153 3.40 6.15 -23.34
N PRO A 154 4.62 6.33 -23.86
CA PRO A 154 4.80 6.70 -25.26
C PRO A 154 4.13 5.67 -26.18
N GLY A 155 3.26 6.14 -27.08
CA GLY A 155 2.51 5.30 -28.03
C GLY A 155 1.00 5.21 -27.81
N THR A 156 0.43 5.85 -26.79
CA THR A 156 -1.03 6.06 -26.69
C THR A 156 -1.52 7.11 -27.69
N ILE A 157 -2.80 7.06 -28.09
CA ILE A 157 -3.42 8.04 -29.01
C ILE A 157 -3.20 9.49 -28.55
N MET A 158 -3.21 9.74 -27.23
CA MET A 158 -2.89 11.04 -26.61
C MET A 158 -1.48 11.53 -26.90
N PHE A 159 -0.48 10.63 -26.92
CA PHE A 159 0.90 10.96 -27.27
C PHE A 159 1.03 11.39 -28.74
N TYR A 160 0.27 10.76 -29.64
CA TYR A 160 0.26 11.12 -31.06
C TYR A 160 -0.53 12.39 -31.36
N LEU A 161 -1.69 12.60 -30.73
CA LEU A 161 -2.48 13.84 -30.84
C LEU A 161 -1.69 15.06 -30.35
N TYR A 162 -1.05 14.97 -29.19
CA TYR A 162 -0.24 16.07 -28.63
C TYR A 162 0.94 16.44 -29.55
N ARG A 163 1.59 15.43 -30.13
CA ARG A 163 2.69 15.64 -31.08
C ARG A 163 2.19 16.19 -32.42
N ALA A 164 0.99 15.83 -32.84
CA ALA A 164 0.35 16.34 -34.07
C ALA A 164 -0.10 17.80 -33.94
N GLU A 165 -0.40 18.28 -32.73
CA GLU A 165 -0.69 19.70 -32.43
C GLU A 165 0.57 20.60 -32.42
N GLY A 166 1.74 20.11 -32.84
CA GLY A 166 2.94 20.94 -33.07
C GLY A 166 3.72 21.33 -31.82
N ARG A 167 3.42 20.74 -30.65
CA ARG A 167 4.23 20.92 -29.45
C ARG A 167 5.42 19.95 -29.48
N GLU A 168 6.55 20.41 -30.02
CA GLU A 168 7.81 19.65 -30.11
C GLU A 168 8.60 19.58 -28.79
N GLU A 169 8.15 20.25 -27.74
CA GLU A 169 8.81 20.17 -26.43
C GLU A 169 8.62 18.78 -25.81
N ARG A 170 9.76 18.13 -25.56
CA ARG A 170 9.87 16.78 -25.02
C ARG A 170 8.93 16.62 -23.82
N ILE A 171 7.93 15.73 -23.92
CA ILE A 171 6.99 15.39 -22.84
C ILE A 171 7.70 14.72 -21.63
N PHE A 172 8.92 14.25 -21.80
CA PHE A 172 9.60 13.38 -20.85
C PHE A 172 10.20 13.98 -19.55
N PRO A 173 10.38 15.30 -19.33
CA PRO A 173 10.94 15.80 -18.06
C PRO A 173 9.92 15.90 -16.92
N HIS A 174 8.61 15.87 -17.20
CA HIS A 174 7.58 16.25 -16.21
C HIS A 174 6.82 15.10 -15.54
N ILE A 175 7.10 13.82 -15.83
CA ILE A 175 6.38 12.71 -15.16
C ILE A 175 6.59 12.77 -13.64
N MET A 176 7.83 13.04 -13.21
CA MET A 176 8.12 13.18 -11.79
C MET A 176 7.46 14.42 -11.18
N ASP A 177 7.29 15.48 -11.96
CA ASP A 177 6.58 16.69 -11.53
C ASP A 177 5.07 16.43 -11.43
N THR A 178 4.48 15.67 -12.36
CA THR A 178 3.08 15.24 -12.30
C THR A 178 2.84 14.32 -11.10
N VAL A 179 3.73 13.35 -10.86
CA VAL A 179 3.66 12.47 -9.68
C VAL A 179 3.76 13.30 -8.40
N ARG A 180 4.69 14.26 -8.33
CA ARG A 180 4.84 15.16 -7.18
C ARG A 180 3.61 16.04 -6.98
N MET A 181 3.04 16.60 -8.04
CA MET A 181 1.82 17.40 -7.99
C MET A 181 0.64 16.59 -7.46
N ILE A 182 0.44 15.37 -7.97
CA ILE A 182 -0.66 14.51 -7.53
C ILE A 182 -0.45 14.06 -6.08
N TRP A 183 0.79 13.79 -5.68
CA TRP A 183 1.11 13.52 -4.28
C TRP A 183 0.73 14.69 -3.37
N TRP A 184 1.02 15.93 -3.76
CA TRP A 184 0.59 17.12 -3.03
C TRP A 184 -0.94 17.27 -2.99
N ILE A 185 -1.63 17.08 -4.12
CA ILE A 185 -3.09 17.11 -4.16
C ILE A 185 -3.68 16.05 -3.21
N TYR A 186 -3.14 14.84 -3.22
CA TYR A 186 -3.58 13.75 -2.36
C TYR A 186 -3.41 14.10 -0.86
N LEU A 187 -2.27 14.66 -0.48
CA LEU A 187 -2.02 15.11 0.90
C LEU A 187 -2.93 16.27 1.32
N ILE A 188 -3.08 17.29 0.46
CA ILE A 188 -3.92 18.46 0.73
C ILE A 188 -5.37 18.02 0.88
N LEU A 189 -5.88 17.20 -0.02
CA LEU A 189 -7.25 16.66 0.07
C LEU A 189 -7.43 15.84 1.35
N THR A 190 -6.48 14.96 1.68
CA THR A 190 -6.54 14.19 2.93
C THR A 190 -6.61 15.12 4.15
N PHE A 191 -5.77 16.14 4.20
CA PHE A 191 -5.72 17.10 5.30
C PHE A 191 -7.01 17.94 5.40
N ILE A 192 -7.52 18.45 4.28
CA ILE A 192 -8.78 19.18 4.23
C ILE A 192 -9.95 18.29 4.69
N SER A 193 -10.00 17.04 4.22
CA SER A 193 -11.03 16.08 4.65
C SER A 193 -10.99 15.84 6.16
N ILE A 194 -9.81 15.68 6.74
CA ILE A 194 -9.63 15.58 8.20
C ILE A 194 -10.19 16.82 8.91
N LEU A 195 -9.84 18.03 8.46
CA LEU A 195 -10.32 19.27 9.07
C LEU A 195 -11.84 19.42 9.00
N ILE A 196 -12.44 19.07 7.86
CA ILE A 196 -13.90 19.09 7.68
C ILE A 196 -14.56 18.08 8.62
N LEU A 197 -14.02 16.86 8.74
CA LEU A 197 -14.56 15.85 9.65
C LEU A 197 -14.49 16.31 11.11
N LEU A 198 -13.40 16.97 11.51
CA LEU A 198 -13.25 17.58 12.84
C LEU A 198 -14.29 18.68 13.07
N ALA A 199 -14.46 19.58 12.11
CA ALA A 199 -15.43 20.68 12.20
C ALA A 199 -16.89 20.20 12.23
N ALA A 200 -17.21 19.12 11.49
CA ALA A 200 -18.54 18.52 11.47
C ALA A 200 -18.86 17.72 12.75
N GLY A 201 -17.89 17.52 13.65
CA GLY A 201 -18.08 16.72 14.86
C GLY A 201 -18.28 15.23 14.59
N CYS A 202 -17.93 14.75 13.40
CA CYS A 202 -18.05 13.34 13.00
C CYS A 202 -16.95 12.48 13.64
N ARG A 203 -17.03 12.29 14.97
CA ARG A 203 -16.05 11.57 15.79
C ARG A 203 -15.80 10.13 15.32
N GLY A 204 -16.84 9.44 14.82
CA GLY A 204 -16.71 8.07 14.29
C GLY A 204 -15.93 7.97 12.97
N GLY A 205 -16.00 8.99 12.11
CA GLY A 205 -15.21 9.03 10.87
C GLY A 205 -13.74 9.38 11.13
N ILE A 206 -13.48 10.12 12.21
CA ILE A 206 -12.14 10.50 12.64
C ILE A 206 -11.44 9.33 13.31
N GLN A 207 -12.12 8.52 14.13
CA GLN A 207 -11.51 7.32 14.73
C GLN A 207 -10.96 6.32 13.70
N LEU A 208 -11.49 6.32 12.47
CA LEU A 208 -10.96 5.52 11.37
C LEU A 208 -9.59 6.03 10.87
N ILE A 209 -9.33 7.34 10.93
CA ILE A 209 -8.14 7.99 10.33
C ILE A 209 -7.13 8.42 11.40
N MET A 210 -7.62 8.90 12.53
CA MET A 210 -6.90 9.35 13.73
C MET A 210 -7.59 8.79 14.96
N PRO A 211 -7.20 7.59 15.44
CA PRO A 211 -7.82 7.01 16.63
C PRO A 211 -7.66 7.87 17.91
N TRP A 212 -6.76 8.86 17.92
CA TRP A 212 -6.46 9.72 19.09
C TRP A 212 -7.33 10.99 19.22
N SER A 213 -8.35 11.14 18.38
CA SER A 213 -9.34 12.20 18.59
C SER A 213 -10.31 11.82 19.74
N PRO A 214 -10.52 12.71 20.73
CA PRO A 214 -11.44 12.47 21.86
C PRO A 214 -12.93 12.41 21.45
#